data_AF-A0A7S3TET8-F1
#
_entry.id   AF-A0A7S3TET8-F1
#
_cell.length_a   1.000
_cell.length_b   1.000
_cell.length_c   1.000
_cell.angle_alpha   90.00
_cell.angle_beta   90.00
_cell.angle_gamma   90.00
#
_symmetry.space_group_name_H-M   'P 1'
#
loop_
_entity.id
_entity.type
_entity.pdbx_description
1 polymer ?
#
loop_
_entity_poly.entity_id
_entity_poly.type
_entity_poly.pdbx_seq_one_letter_code
_entity_poly.pdbx_strand_id
1 'polypeptide(L)'
;AAELKKAAAVLAAENASVEGKLHKEVEKVDKAKEALKVGIAERKQLQAEVKALEARLSTTSRDEQKSQGRLSSAAEVNRELSSERDTLAAQLKKASRELEALQATRAKEVSAAEQLRQGLDRAQAEARSASEDSSAAVQALRTKVGAFERELGKTKSLLAQKELQLSTMSADNLQKLEAERDELSATAAGLRDQLEEARSAAQVREASLAEAAAQATQRADELEQKLREAAAAAD
;
A
#
# COMPACT_ATOMS: atom_id res chain seq x y z
N ALA A 1 75.18 -65.53 -108.44
CA ALA A 1 74.51 -64.21 -108.58
C ALA A 1 73.02 -64.26 -108.20
N ALA A 2 72.22 -65.19 -108.73
CA ALA A 2 70.78 -65.27 -108.44
C ALA A 2 70.45 -65.62 -106.97
N GLU A 3 71.18 -66.55 -106.34
CA GLU A 3 70.95 -66.93 -104.94
C GLU A 3 71.30 -65.81 -103.95
N LEU A 4 72.37 -65.05 -104.22
CA LEU A 4 72.73 -63.86 -103.43
C LEU A 4 71.66 -62.77 -103.52
N LYS A 5 71.04 -62.60 -104.70
CA LYS A 5 69.93 -61.64 -104.89
C LYS A 5 68.67 -62.06 -104.13
N LYS A 6 68.40 -63.37 -104.03
CA LYS A 6 67.29 -63.92 -103.24
C LYS A 6 67.54 -63.79 -101.73
N ALA A 7 68.76 -64.08 -101.27
CA ALA A 7 69.14 -63.88 -99.87
C ALA A 7 69.07 -62.41 -99.45
N ALA A 8 69.55 -61.49 -100.30
CA ALA A 8 69.45 -60.05 -100.06
C ALA A 8 67.98 -59.56 -99.99
N ALA A 9 67.09 -60.11 -100.83
CA ALA A 9 65.67 -59.78 -100.80
C ALA A 9 64.95 -60.31 -99.55
N VAL A 10 65.31 -61.51 -99.08
CA VAL A 10 64.78 -62.07 -97.82
C VAL A 10 65.24 -61.25 -96.63
N LEU A 11 66.53 -60.90 -96.55
CA LEU A 11 67.06 -60.04 -95.48
C LEU A 11 66.43 -58.64 -95.51
N ALA A 12 66.18 -58.07 -96.68
CA ALA A 12 65.49 -56.79 -96.80
C ALA A 12 64.02 -56.85 -96.30
N ALA A 13 63.32 -57.96 -96.59
CA ALA A 13 61.95 -58.16 -96.11
C ALA A 13 61.89 -58.43 -94.59
N GLU A 14 62.85 -59.18 -94.05
CA GLU A 14 63.00 -59.41 -92.61
C GLU A 14 63.34 -58.09 -91.88
N ASN A 15 64.27 -57.30 -92.42
CA ASN A 15 64.58 -55.98 -91.87
C ASN A 15 63.35 -55.06 -91.88
N ALA A 16 62.62 -54.96 -92.99
CA ALA A 16 61.40 -54.15 -93.06
C ALA A 16 60.31 -54.62 -92.07
N SER A 17 60.20 -55.94 -91.84
CA SER A 17 59.27 -56.52 -90.86
C SER A 17 59.69 -56.21 -89.42
N VAL A 18 60.99 -56.29 -89.12
CA VAL A 18 61.56 -55.94 -87.80
C VAL A 18 61.41 -54.44 -87.55
N GLU A 19 61.72 -53.59 -88.52
CA GLU A 19 61.52 -52.14 -88.46
C GLU A 19 60.06 -51.77 -88.24
N GLY A 20 59.12 -52.43 -88.94
CA GLY A 20 57.69 -52.22 -88.75
C GLY A 20 57.19 -52.64 -87.37
N LYS A 21 57.71 -53.74 -86.80
CA LYS A 21 57.40 -54.15 -85.41
C LYS A 21 58.01 -53.19 -84.39
N LEU A 22 59.24 -52.76 -84.60
CA LEU A 22 59.93 -51.80 -83.76
C LEU A 22 59.19 -50.46 -83.74
N HIS A 23 58.74 -49.97 -84.89
CA HIS A 23 57.96 -48.74 -84.99
C HIS A 23 56.64 -48.82 -84.19
N LYS A 24 55.91 -49.94 -84.29
CA LYS A 24 54.68 -50.16 -83.50
C LYS A 24 54.94 -50.22 -82.00
N GLU A 25 56.05 -50.82 -81.55
CA GLU A 25 56.41 -50.84 -80.13
C GLU A 25 56.84 -49.46 -79.63
N VAL A 26 57.58 -48.69 -80.44
CA VAL A 26 57.91 -47.29 -80.12
C VAL A 26 56.64 -46.45 -79.97
N GLU A 27 55.68 -46.56 -80.89
CA GLU A 27 54.39 -45.87 -80.79
C GLU A 27 53.60 -46.25 -79.52
N LYS A 28 53.62 -47.53 -79.13
CA LYS A 28 52.97 -47.98 -77.88
C LYS A 28 53.66 -47.40 -76.66
N VAL A 29 54.99 -47.38 -76.64
CA VAL A 29 55.78 -46.79 -75.56
C VAL A 29 55.52 -45.29 -75.46
N ASP A 30 55.44 -44.58 -76.58
CA ASP A 30 55.15 -43.15 -76.58
C ASP A 30 53.72 -42.86 -76.11
N LYS A 31 52.72 -43.65 -76.53
CA LYS A 31 51.35 -43.57 -75.98
C LYS A 31 51.31 -43.85 -74.47
N ALA A 32 52.06 -44.85 -74.00
CA ALA A 32 52.14 -45.17 -72.57
C ALA A 32 52.83 -44.05 -71.77
N LYS A 33 53.86 -43.40 -72.34
CA LYS A 33 54.50 -42.22 -71.73
C LYS A 33 53.55 -41.04 -71.63
N GLU A 34 52.77 -40.76 -72.67
CA GLU A 34 51.78 -39.68 -72.61
C GLU A 34 50.67 -39.98 -71.59
N ALA A 35 50.15 -41.21 -71.55
CA ALA A 35 49.20 -41.62 -70.51
C ALA A 35 49.78 -41.50 -69.09
N LEU A 36 51.05 -41.86 -68.90
CA LEU A 36 51.74 -41.70 -67.62
C LEU A 36 51.89 -40.22 -67.23
N LYS A 37 52.20 -39.33 -68.18
CA LYS A 37 52.28 -37.88 -67.91
C LYS A 37 50.92 -37.33 -67.46
N VAL A 38 49.84 -37.73 -68.12
CA VAL A 38 48.47 -37.35 -67.72
C VAL A 38 48.16 -37.87 -66.32
N GLY A 39 48.41 -39.15 -66.03
CA GLY A 39 48.18 -39.71 -64.70
C GLY A 39 49.01 -39.06 -63.58
N ILE A 40 50.25 -38.63 -63.88
CA ILE A 40 51.07 -37.86 -62.93
C ILE A 40 50.47 -36.47 -62.69
N ALA A 41 49.96 -35.79 -63.72
CA ALA A 41 49.31 -34.50 -63.59
C ALA A 41 48.02 -34.60 -62.76
N GLU A 42 47.16 -35.58 -63.06
CA GLU A 42 45.94 -35.87 -62.30
C GLU A 42 46.26 -36.20 -60.83
N ARG A 43 47.26 -37.03 -60.56
CA ARG A 43 47.69 -37.34 -59.19
C ARG A 43 48.15 -36.10 -58.44
N LYS A 44 48.89 -35.19 -59.09
CA LYS A 44 49.32 -33.93 -58.47
C LYS A 44 48.13 -33.02 -58.17
N GLN A 45 47.16 -32.95 -59.07
CA GLN A 45 45.93 -32.19 -58.86
C GLN A 45 45.13 -32.76 -57.68
N LEU A 46 44.89 -34.07 -57.65
CA LEU A 46 44.19 -34.73 -56.53
C LEU A 46 44.93 -34.53 -55.21
N GLN A 47 46.27 -34.57 -55.19
CA GLN A 47 47.04 -34.25 -53.98
C GLN A 47 46.85 -32.80 -53.51
N ALA A 48 46.73 -31.84 -54.42
CA ALA A 48 46.44 -30.46 -54.07
C ALA A 48 45.01 -30.30 -53.53
N GLU A 49 44.04 -30.99 -54.12
CA GLU A 49 42.64 -31.01 -53.66
C GLU A 49 42.51 -31.63 -52.27
N VAL A 50 43.18 -32.75 -52.00
CA VAL A 50 43.21 -33.38 -50.66
C VAL A 50 43.77 -32.41 -49.62
N LYS A 51 44.91 -31.75 -49.91
CA LYS A 51 45.49 -30.75 -49.00
C LYS A 51 44.55 -29.56 -48.76
N ALA A 52 43.85 -29.11 -49.80
CA ALA A 52 42.87 -28.04 -49.68
C ALA A 52 41.67 -28.45 -48.81
N LEU A 53 41.19 -29.70 -48.96
CA LEU A 53 40.12 -30.26 -48.14
C LEU A 53 40.56 -30.47 -46.68
N GLU A 54 41.78 -30.94 -46.43
CA GLU A 54 42.35 -31.06 -45.08
C GLU A 54 42.45 -29.69 -44.39
N ALA A 55 42.89 -28.66 -45.11
CA ALA A 55 42.94 -27.29 -44.59
C ALA A 55 41.53 -26.77 -44.26
N ARG A 56 40.54 -27.01 -45.14
CA ARG A 56 39.14 -26.63 -44.90
C ARG A 56 38.55 -27.36 -43.69
N LEU A 57 38.80 -28.66 -43.56
CA LEU A 57 38.33 -29.45 -42.42
C LEU A 57 38.92 -28.92 -41.10
N SER A 58 40.20 -28.57 -41.10
CA SER A 58 40.85 -27.96 -39.94
C SER A 58 40.23 -26.61 -39.56
N THR A 59 39.92 -25.76 -40.54
CA THR A 59 39.24 -24.48 -40.28
C THR A 59 37.83 -24.68 -39.74
N THR A 60 37.05 -25.57 -40.36
CA THR A 60 35.68 -25.87 -39.92
C THR A 60 35.66 -26.45 -38.51
N SER A 61 36.59 -27.35 -38.17
CA SER A 61 36.72 -27.91 -36.82
C SER A 61 37.03 -26.83 -35.77
N ARG A 62 37.92 -25.87 -36.08
CA ARG A 62 38.19 -24.74 -35.19
C ARG A 62 36.98 -23.83 -35.01
N ASP A 63 36.24 -23.58 -36.08
CA ASP A 63 35.04 -22.73 -36.02
C ASP A 63 33.91 -23.42 -35.27
N GLU A 64 33.76 -24.73 -35.42
CA GLU A 64 32.83 -25.54 -34.63
C GLU A 64 33.19 -25.50 -33.15
N GLN A 65 34.46 -25.67 -32.79
CA GLN A 65 34.91 -25.57 -31.40
C GLN A 65 34.63 -24.20 -30.80
N LYS A 66 34.85 -23.11 -31.55
CA LYS A 66 34.48 -21.75 -31.11
C LYS A 66 32.97 -21.60 -30.94
N SER A 67 32.19 -22.16 -31.85
CA SER A 67 30.71 -22.12 -31.79
C SER A 67 30.19 -22.88 -30.56
N GLN A 68 30.73 -24.06 -30.29
CA GLN A 68 30.40 -24.85 -29.09
C GLN A 68 30.76 -24.09 -27.81
N GLY A 69 31.92 -23.42 -27.77
CA GLY A 69 32.29 -22.55 -26.66
C GLY A 69 31.28 -21.41 -26.42
N ARG A 70 30.85 -20.72 -27.49
CA ARG A 70 29.83 -19.67 -27.40
C ARG A 70 28.47 -20.19 -26.92
N LEU A 71 28.05 -21.36 -27.38
CA LEU A 71 26.80 -22.00 -26.94
C LEU A 71 26.86 -22.38 -25.45
N SER A 72 28.00 -22.89 -24.98
CA SER A 72 28.19 -23.20 -23.55
C SER A 72 28.08 -21.94 -22.69
N SER A 73 28.78 -20.86 -23.06
CA SER A 73 28.68 -19.59 -22.33
C SER A 73 27.27 -18.99 -22.35
N ALA A 74 26.56 -19.07 -23.48
CA ALA A 74 25.17 -18.62 -23.55
C ALA A 74 24.24 -19.46 -22.65
N ALA A 75 24.48 -20.77 -22.54
CA ALA A 75 23.73 -21.63 -21.63
C ALA A 75 23.99 -21.33 -20.15
N GLU A 76 25.23 -20.97 -19.79
CA GLU A 76 25.59 -20.51 -18.44
C GLU A 76 24.86 -19.21 -18.09
N VAL A 77 24.93 -18.20 -18.97
CA VAL A 77 24.22 -16.92 -18.76
C VAL A 77 22.70 -17.15 -18.64
N ASN A 78 22.11 -18.03 -19.44
CA ASN A 78 20.68 -18.35 -19.32
C ASN A 78 20.32 -19.00 -17.98
N ARG A 79 21.22 -19.83 -17.41
CA ARG A 79 21.00 -20.40 -16.07
C ARG A 79 21.08 -19.32 -14.99
N GLU A 80 22.05 -18.42 -15.08
CA GLU A 80 22.19 -17.28 -14.16
C GLU A 80 20.94 -16.40 -14.20
N LEU A 81 20.53 -15.95 -15.40
CA LEU A 81 19.31 -15.14 -15.58
C LEU A 81 18.05 -15.85 -15.09
N SER A 82 17.93 -17.17 -15.28
CA SER A 82 16.80 -17.93 -14.75
C SER A 82 16.79 -17.91 -13.22
N SER A 83 17.96 -18.07 -12.58
CA SER A 83 18.08 -18.03 -11.12
C SER A 83 17.78 -16.64 -10.54
N GLU A 84 18.22 -15.58 -11.22
CA GLU A 84 17.92 -14.19 -10.85
C GLU A 84 16.42 -13.91 -10.97
N ARG A 85 15.79 -14.34 -12.08
CA ARG A 85 14.35 -14.21 -12.29
C ARG A 85 13.55 -14.89 -11.18
N ASP A 86 13.93 -16.12 -10.81
CA ASP A 86 13.23 -16.87 -9.78
C ASP A 86 13.39 -16.21 -8.39
N THR A 87 14.57 -15.63 -8.11
CA THR A 87 14.82 -14.83 -6.91
C THR A 87 13.96 -13.56 -6.87
N LEU A 88 13.91 -12.81 -7.97
CA LEU A 88 13.07 -11.62 -8.10
C LEU A 88 11.59 -11.95 -7.98
N ALA A 89 11.13 -13.06 -8.55
CA ALA A 89 9.75 -13.52 -8.41
C ALA A 89 9.40 -13.86 -6.95
N ALA A 90 10.32 -14.47 -6.21
CA ALA A 90 10.14 -14.73 -4.79
C ALA A 90 10.09 -13.44 -3.96
N GLN A 91 10.96 -12.47 -4.26
CA GLN A 91 10.95 -11.14 -3.63
C GLN A 91 9.65 -10.38 -3.90
N LEU A 92 9.18 -10.38 -5.16
CA LEU A 92 7.92 -9.75 -5.54
C LEU A 92 6.75 -10.38 -4.77
N LYS A 93 6.69 -11.71 -4.70
CA LYS A 93 5.65 -12.44 -3.96
C LYS A 93 5.66 -12.10 -2.47
N LYS A 94 6.85 -11.93 -1.88
CA LYS A 94 6.99 -11.50 -0.48
C LYS A 94 6.48 -10.07 -0.29
N ALA A 95 6.92 -9.13 -1.11
CA ALA A 95 6.49 -7.73 -1.06
C ALA A 95 4.98 -7.57 -1.26
N SER A 96 4.36 -8.33 -2.17
CA SER A 96 2.91 -8.33 -2.37
C SER A 96 2.16 -8.73 -1.09
N ARG A 97 2.63 -9.76 -0.37
CA ARG A 97 2.00 -10.20 0.89
C ARG A 97 2.16 -9.18 2.01
N GLU A 98 3.33 -8.52 2.08
CA GLU A 98 3.57 -7.44 3.04
C GLU A 98 2.65 -6.25 2.76
N LEU A 99 2.44 -5.89 1.48
CA LEU A 99 1.50 -4.84 1.08
C LEU A 99 0.05 -5.19 1.44
N GLU A 100 -0.40 -6.42 1.18
CA GLU A 100 -1.74 -6.89 1.57
C GLU A 100 -1.94 -6.82 3.10
N ALA A 101 -0.93 -7.20 3.88
CA ALA A 101 -0.97 -7.11 5.34
C ALA A 101 -1.06 -5.65 5.82
N LEU A 102 -0.26 -4.74 5.25
CA LEU A 102 -0.33 -3.31 5.57
C LEU A 102 -1.68 -2.69 5.21
N GLN A 103 -2.26 -3.07 4.06
CA GLN A 103 -3.61 -2.62 3.67
C GLN A 103 -4.68 -3.10 4.65
N ALA A 104 -4.59 -4.35 5.11
CA ALA A 104 -5.52 -4.89 6.10
C ALA A 104 -5.39 -4.19 7.47
N THR A 105 -4.17 -3.87 7.90
CA THR A 105 -3.92 -3.08 9.13
C THR A 105 -4.48 -1.68 9.01
N ARG A 106 -4.18 -0.98 7.91
CA ARG A 106 -4.71 0.37 7.65
C ARG A 106 -6.23 0.41 7.63
N ALA A 107 -6.90 -0.59 7.05
CA ALA A 107 -8.35 -0.67 7.05
C ALA A 107 -8.93 -0.79 8.48
N LYS A 108 -8.27 -1.54 9.38
CA LYS A 108 -8.68 -1.65 10.78
C LYS A 108 -8.47 -0.33 11.53
N GLU A 109 -7.35 0.35 11.31
CA GLU A 109 -7.04 1.64 11.93
C GLU A 109 -8.02 2.73 11.51
N VAL A 110 -8.33 2.81 10.21
CA VAL A 110 -9.36 3.74 9.69
C VAL A 110 -10.72 3.45 10.32
N SER A 111 -11.13 2.19 10.39
CA SER A 111 -12.40 1.82 11.03
C SER A 111 -12.42 2.17 12.53
N ALA A 112 -11.30 2.00 13.25
CA ALA A 112 -11.20 2.38 14.65
C ALA A 112 -11.26 3.90 14.84
N ALA A 113 -10.58 4.66 13.99
CA ALA A 113 -10.61 6.12 13.99
C ALA A 113 -12.02 6.67 13.69
N GLU A 114 -12.74 6.07 12.73
CA GLU A 114 -14.14 6.40 12.43
C GLU A 114 -15.06 6.13 13.63
N GLN A 115 -14.87 5.01 14.34
CA GLN A 115 -15.63 4.72 15.56
C GLN A 115 -15.35 5.73 16.67
N LEU A 116 -14.08 6.12 16.87
CA LEU A 116 -13.71 7.15 17.85
C LEU A 116 -14.34 8.51 17.49
N ARG A 117 -14.31 8.89 16.21
CA ARG A 117 -14.93 10.14 15.74
C ARG A 117 -16.45 10.13 15.95
N GLN A 118 -17.14 9.04 15.60
CA GLN A 118 -18.57 8.90 15.88
C GLN A 118 -18.87 8.95 17.39
N GLY A 119 -18.00 8.37 18.23
CA GLY A 119 -18.09 8.45 19.67
C GLY A 119 -17.95 9.88 20.20
N LEU A 120 -17.00 10.65 19.67
CA LEU A 120 -16.80 12.07 19.98
C LEU A 120 -18.02 12.90 19.57
N ASP A 121 -18.53 12.71 18.35
CA ASP A 121 -19.70 13.46 17.85
C ASP A 121 -20.94 13.20 18.73
N ARG A 122 -21.15 11.95 19.16
CA ARG A 122 -22.23 11.59 20.11
C ARG A 122 -22.02 12.23 21.49
N ALA A 123 -20.82 12.13 22.04
CA ALA A 123 -20.51 12.72 23.34
C ALA A 123 -20.70 14.26 23.32
N GLN A 124 -20.31 14.92 22.23
CA GLN A 124 -20.55 16.35 22.05
C GLN A 124 -22.05 16.69 21.93
N ALA A 125 -22.83 15.88 21.21
CA ALA A 125 -24.27 16.07 21.11
C ALA A 125 -24.98 15.89 22.46
N GLU A 126 -24.62 14.84 23.22
CA GLU A 126 -25.14 14.60 24.57
C GLU A 126 -24.77 15.73 25.53
N ALA A 127 -23.52 16.22 25.47
CA ALA A 127 -23.07 17.36 26.27
C ALA A 127 -23.86 18.65 25.97
N ARG A 128 -24.15 18.91 24.69
CA ARG A 128 -24.98 20.06 24.27
C ARG A 128 -26.41 19.94 24.80
N SER A 129 -27.05 18.79 24.62
CA SER A 129 -28.41 18.54 25.11
C SER A 129 -28.50 18.69 26.64
N ALA A 130 -27.56 18.09 27.38
CA ALA A 130 -27.55 18.18 28.84
C ALA A 130 -27.35 19.61 29.34
N SER A 131 -26.54 20.41 28.63
CA SER A 131 -26.35 21.84 28.90
C SER A 131 -27.61 22.65 28.67
N GLU A 132 -28.31 22.41 27.55
CA GLU A 132 -29.58 23.07 27.21
C GLU A 132 -30.68 22.76 28.23
N ASP A 133 -30.90 21.49 28.57
CA ASP A 133 -31.90 21.06 29.54
C ASP A 133 -31.66 21.68 30.92
N SER A 134 -30.41 21.72 31.32
CA SER A 134 -30.05 22.20 32.65
C SER A 134 -30.06 23.74 32.72
N SER A 135 -29.71 24.43 31.63
CA SER A 135 -29.89 25.88 31.48
C SER A 135 -31.36 26.28 31.61
N ALA A 136 -32.26 25.53 30.97
CA ALA A 136 -33.71 25.74 31.10
C ALA A 136 -34.19 25.53 32.55
N ALA A 137 -33.67 24.51 33.24
CA ALA A 137 -34.00 24.27 34.65
C ALA A 137 -33.56 25.41 35.58
N VAL A 138 -32.37 25.99 35.36
CA VAL A 138 -31.88 27.15 36.12
C VAL A 138 -32.75 28.38 35.86
N GLN A 139 -33.12 28.65 34.60
CA GLN A 139 -34.03 29.77 34.29
C GLN A 139 -35.40 29.61 34.98
N ALA A 140 -35.96 28.39 35.00
CA ALA A 140 -37.21 28.12 35.69
C ALA A 140 -37.12 28.38 37.20
N LEU A 141 -36.01 27.97 37.84
CA LEU A 141 -35.76 28.22 39.26
C LEU A 141 -35.56 29.71 39.55
N ARG A 142 -34.79 30.45 38.75
CA ARG A 142 -34.64 31.91 38.88
C ARG A 142 -35.98 32.63 38.75
N THR A 143 -36.84 32.18 37.84
CA THR A 143 -38.19 32.73 37.68
C THR A 143 -39.04 32.50 38.92
N LYS A 144 -38.98 31.30 39.53
CA LYS A 144 -39.65 31.00 40.80
C LYS A 144 -39.12 31.84 41.96
N VAL A 145 -37.80 31.95 42.10
CA VAL A 145 -37.16 32.80 43.12
C VAL A 145 -37.63 34.24 42.97
N GLY A 146 -37.60 34.81 41.77
CA GLY A 146 -38.08 36.17 41.52
C GLY A 146 -39.60 36.35 41.72
N ALA A 147 -40.40 35.29 41.64
CA ALA A 147 -41.81 35.32 42.02
C ALA A 147 -42.00 35.36 43.54
N PHE A 148 -41.28 34.49 44.27
CA PHE A 148 -41.29 34.48 45.73
C PHE A 148 -40.76 35.79 46.34
N GLU A 149 -39.71 36.39 45.77
CA GLU A 149 -39.21 37.69 46.23
C GLU A 149 -40.26 38.81 46.08
N ARG A 150 -40.99 38.81 44.97
CA ARG A 150 -42.08 39.77 44.72
C ARG A 150 -43.24 39.56 45.69
N GLU A 151 -43.67 38.33 45.92
CA GLU A 151 -44.71 38.04 46.91
C GLU A 151 -44.27 38.41 48.32
N LEU A 152 -43.07 38.01 48.75
CA LEU A 152 -42.53 38.35 50.06
C LEU A 152 -42.46 39.88 50.25
N GLY A 153 -42.09 40.63 49.21
CA GLY A 153 -42.10 42.10 49.24
C GLY A 153 -43.50 42.67 49.46
N LYS A 154 -44.52 42.15 48.76
CA LYS A 154 -45.92 42.54 48.95
C LYS A 154 -46.41 42.21 50.37
N THR A 155 -46.14 41.01 50.86
CA THR A 155 -46.56 40.56 52.20
C THR A 155 -45.92 41.39 53.30
N LYS A 156 -44.61 41.71 53.19
CA LYS A 156 -43.93 42.62 54.12
C LYS A 156 -44.52 44.03 54.11
N SER A 157 -44.84 44.56 52.93
CA SER A 157 -45.48 45.87 52.83
C SER A 157 -46.87 45.88 53.47
N LEU A 158 -47.65 44.81 53.28
CA LEU A 158 -48.97 44.66 53.88
C LEU A 158 -48.89 44.51 55.40
N LEU A 159 -47.92 43.75 55.89
CA LEU A 159 -47.62 43.60 57.32
C LEU A 159 -47.29 44.95 57.95
N ALA A 160 -46.38 45.73 57.35
CA ALA A 160 -46.03 47.07 57.83
C ALA A 160 -47.25 48.01 57.85
N GLN A 161 -48.14 47.90 56.86
CA GLN A 161 -49.39 48.67 56.83
C GLN A 161 -50.34 48.27 57.98
N LYS A 162 -50.43 46.97 58.29
CA LYS A 162 -51.26 46.45 59.39
C LYS A 162 -50.71 46.80 60.77
N GLU A 163 -49.39 46.77 60.95
CA GLU A 163 -48.71 47.24 62.17
C GLU A 163 -48.98 48.73 62.43
N LEU A 164 -48.99 49.56 61.38
CA LEU A 164 -49.36 50.97 61.49
C LEU A 164 -50.84 51.16 61.85
N GLN A 165 -51.75 50.35 61.29
CA GLN A 165 -53.18 50.37 61.64
C GLN A 165 -53.41 49.97 63.10
N LEU A 166 -52.70 48.94 63.60
CA LEU A 166 -52.73 48.53 65.01
C LEU A 166 -52.32 49.68 65.94
N SER A 167 -51.31 50.47 65.55
CA SER A 167 -50.84 51.61 66.35
C SER A 167 -51.86 52.77 66.46
N THR A 168 -52.97 52.75 65.71
CA THR A 168 -53.88 53.90 65.58
C THR A 168 -55.36 53.60 65.87
N MET A 169 -55.74 52.34 66.17
CA MET A 169 -57.15 51.93 66.32
C MET A 169 -57.61 51.65 67.77
N SER A 170 -58.93 51.75 67.99
CA SER A 170 -59.62 51.48 69.28
C SER A 170 -59.70 50.00 69.63
N ALA A 171 -59.84 49.69 70.94
CA ALA A 171 -59.76 48.36 71.55
C ALA A 171 -60.55 47.23 70.84
N ASP A 172 -61.75 47.50 70.32
CA ASP A 172 -62.59 46.47 69.70
C ASP A 172 -62.11 46.02 68.30
N ASN A 173 -61.28 46.81 67.62
CA ASN A 173 -60.69 46.46 66.32
C ASN A 173 -59.24 45.94 66.44
N LEU A 174 -58.62 46.10 67.61
CA LEU A 174 -57.25 45.67 67.88
C LEU A 174 -57.08 44.14 67.76
N GLN A 175 -57.98 43.35 68.35
CA GLN A 175 -57.87 41.88 68.31
C GLN A 175 -57.91 41.29 66.89
N LYS A 176 -58.76 41.81 66.00
CA LYS A 176 -58.85 41.33 64.61
C LYS A 176 -57.59 41.68 63.81
N LEU A 177 -57.08 42.89 63.99
CA LEU A 177 -55.86 43.34 63.34
C LEU A 177 -54.60 42.62 63.88
N GLU A 178 -54.59 42.23 65.15
CA GLU A 178 -53.52 41.42 65.75
C GLU A 178 -53.49 40.01 65.15
N ALA A 179 -54.68 39.40 64.98
CA ALA A 179 -54.80 38.11 64.31
C ALA A 179 -54.35 38.17 62.83
N GLU A 180 -54.77 39.21 62.08
CA GLU A 180 -54.34 39.43 60.69
C GLU A 180 -52.82 39.67 60.60
N ARG A 181 -52.23 40.41 61.56
CA ARG A 181 -50.78 40.61 61.65
C ARG A 181 -50.06 39.28 61.86
N ASP A 182 -50.52 38.46 62.81
CA ASP A 182 -49.88 37.18 63.12
C ASP A 182 -49.96 36.21 61.95
N GLU A 183 -51.09 36.20 61.23
CA GLU A 183 -51.27 35.39 60.02
C GLU A 183 -50.36 35.86 58.87
N LEU A 184 -50.21 37.17 58.68
CA LEU A 184 -49.27 37.74 57.70
C LEU A 184 -47.80 37.51 58.08
N SER A 185 -47.47 37.57 59.36
CA SER A 185 -46.13 37.29 59.88
C SER A 185 -45.78 35.81 59.68
N ALA A 186 -46.70 34.90 59.98
CA ALA A 186 -46.55 33.46 59.71
C ALA A 186 -46.41 33.18 58.20
N THR A 187 -47.21 33.85 57.36
CA THR A 187 -47.12 33.73 55.90
C THR A 187 -45.78 34.27 55.37
N ALA A 188 -45.28 35.38 55.91
CA ALA A 188 -43.99 35.95 55.54
C ALA A 188 -42.80 35.08 56.00
N ALA A 189 -42.92 34.39 57.13
CA ALA A 189 -41.96 33.39 57.58
C ALA A 189 -41.95 32.17 56.64
N GLY A 190 -43.12 31.61 56.31
CA GLY A 190 -43.22 30.50 55.36
C GLY A 190 -42.69 30.84 53.96
N LEU A 191 -42.95 32.05 53.46
CA LEU A 191 -42.39 32.52 52.19
C LEU A 191 -40.87 32.72 52.23
N ARG A 192 -40.29 33.09 53.38
CA ARG A 192 -38.83 33.16 53.56
C ARG A 192 -38.21 31.78 53.51
N ASP A 193 -38.80 30.81 54.20
CA ASP A 193 -38.30 29.43 54.21
C ASP A 193 -38.36 28.83 52.79
N GLN A 194 -39.47 29.03 52.07
CA GLN A 194 -39.61 28.62 50.67
C GLN A 194 -38.62 29.33 49.72
N LEU A 195 -38.32 30.61 49.97
CA LEU A 195 -37.33 31.36 49.21
C LEU A 195 -35.92 30.81 49.43
N GLU A 196 -35.57 30.50 50.67
CA GLU A 196 -34.26 29.97 51.05
C GLU A 196 -34.04 28.55 50.53
N GLU A 197 -35.08 27.72 50.57
CA GLU A 197 -35.09 26.40 49.95
C GLU A 197 -34.96 26.49 48.42
N ALA A 198 -35.70 27.39 47.77
CA ALA A 198 -35.61 27.61 46.33
C ALA A 198 -34.25 28.15 45.88
N ARG A 199 -33.62 29.03 46.68
CA ARG A 199 -32.26 29.54 46.45
C ARG A 199 -31.22 28.43 46.60
N SER A 200 -31.32 27.64 47.67
CA SER A 200 -30.42 26.51 47.90
C SER A 200 -30.54 25.48 46.77
N ALA A 201 -31.76 25.16 46.34
CA ALA A 201 -32.01 24.26 45.22
C ALA A 201 -31.44 24.82 43.89
N ALA A 202 -31.55 26.12 43.64
CA ALA A 202 -30.95 26.76 42.47
C ALA A 202 -29.42 26.69 42.50
N GLN A 203 -28.82 26.93 43.66
CA GLN A 203 -27.36 26.93 43.84
C GLN A 203 -26.76 25.53 43.66
N VAL A 204 -27.39 24.50 44.22
CA VAL A 204 -26.98 23.10 44.03
C VAL A 204 -27.06 22.73 42.55
N ARG A 205 -28.13 23.13 41.86
CA ARG A 205 -28.34 22.80 40.44
C ARG A 205 -27.34 23.53 39.54
N GLU A 206 -26.99 24.78 39.85
CA GLU A 206 -25.92 25.53 39.17
C GLU A 206 -24.54 24.90 39.40
N ALA A 207 -24.25 24.40 40.61
CA ALA A 207 -23.01 23.70 40.90
C ALA A 207 -22.89 22.35 40.17
N SER A 208 -23.95 21.54 40.19
CA SER A 208 -23.98 20.27 39.44
C SER A 208 -23.85 20.49 37.93
N LEU A 209 -24.37 21.62 37.42
CA LEU A 209 -24.21 22.03 36.04
C LEU A 209 -22.77 22.35 35.66
N ALA A 210 -22.08 23.13 36.49
CA ALA A 210 -20.69 23.48 36.29
C ALA A 210 -19.81 22.21 36.31
N GLU A 211 -20.12 21.28 37.21
CA GLU A 211 -19.41 20.00 37.31
C GLU A 211 -19.67 19.10 36.08
N ALA A 212 -20.91 18.98 35.64
CA ALA A 212 -21.26 18.22 34.44
C ALA A 212 -20.60 18.80 33.17
N ALA A 213 -20.55 20.13 33.05
CA ALA A 213 -19.87 20.81 31.95
C ALA A 213 -18.34 20.58 31.97
N ALA A 214 -17.72 20.59 33.15
CA ALA A 214 -16.29 20.29 33.31
C ALA A 214 -15.97 18.83 32.93
N GLN A 215 -16.79 17.87 33.38
CA GLN A 215 -16.63 16.46 33.04
C GLN A 215 -16.84 16.19 31.53
N ALA A 216 -17.81 16.85 30.90
CA ALA A 216 -18.03 16.74 29.46
C ALA A 216 -16.85 17.30 28.65
N THR A 217 -16.28 18.42 29.10
CA THR A 217 -15.09 19.03 28.48
C THR A 217 -13.89 18.10 28.60
N GLN A 218 -13.64 17.54 29.79
CA GLN A 218 -12.55 16.57 30.00
C GLN A 218 -12.69 15.33 29.10
N ARG A 219 -13.90 14.76 28.97
CA ARG A 219 -14.14 13.62 28.07
C ARG A 219 -13.90 13.99 26.60
N ALA A 220 -14.26 15.20 26.18
CA ALA A 220 -14.00 15.66 24.82
C ALA A 220 -12.48 15.78 24.56
N ASP A 221 -11.73 16.37 25.50
CA ASP A 221 -10.27 16.51 25.41
C ASP A 221 -9.58 15.13 25.37
N GLU A 222 -10.01 14.17 26.20
CA GLU A 222 -9.49 12.80 26.20
C GLU A 222 -9.71 12.08 24.87
N LEU A 223 -10.88 12.27 24.25
CA LEU A 223 -11.20 11.69 22.95
C LEU A 223 -10.42 12.37 21.82
N GLU A 224 -10.23 13.69 21.89
CA GLU A 224 -9.40 14.42 20.94
C GLU A 224 -7.92 13.99 21.03
N GLN A 225 -7.40 13.79 22.23
CA GLN A 225 -6.07 13.26 22.44
C GLN A 225 -5.91 11.86 21.83
N LYS A 226 -6.87 10.95 22.08
CA LYS A 226 -6.86 9.61 21.48
C LYS A 226 -6.91 9.64 19.96
N LEU A 227 -7.67 10.58 19.38
CA LEU A 227 -7.71 10.78 17.93
C LEU A 227 -6.36 11.27 17.38
N ARG A 228 -5.67 12.19 18.08
CA ARG A 228 -4.33 12.65 17.70
C ARG A 228 -3.29 11.53 17.81
N GLU A 229 -3.35 10.74 18.88
CA GLU A 229 -2.47 9.57 19.06
C GLU A 229 -2.70 8.51 17.96
N ALA A 230 -3.95 8.24 17.61
CA ALA A 230 -4.29 7.34 16.51
C ALA A 230 -3.83 7.88 15.15
N ALA A 231 -3.94 9.19 14.91
CA ALA A 231 -3.44 9.81 13.69
C ALA A 231 -1.90 9.75 13.60
N ALA A 232 -1.19 10.01 14.69
CA ALA A 232 0.27 9.94 14.74
C ALA A 232 0.81 8.50 14.61
N ALA A 233 0.03 7.48 14.97
CA ALA A 233 0.39 6.08 14.76
C ALA A 233 0.16 5.61 13.31
N ALA A 234 -0.66 6.32 12.55
CA ALA A 234 -1.01 5.99 11.16
C ALA A 234 -0.08 6.66 10.11
N ASP A 235 0.63 7.72 10.50
CA ASP A 235 1.67 8.40 9.70
C ASP A 235 3.04 7.70 9.81
#